data_AF-A0AAV0Z448-F1
#
_entry.id   AF-A0AAV0Z448-F1
#
_cell.length_a   1.000
_cell.length_b   1.000
_cell.length_c   1.000
_cell.angle_alpha   90.00
_cell.angle_beta   90.00
_cell.angle_gamma   90.00
#
_symmetry.space_group_name_H-M   'P 1'
#
loop_
_entity.id
_entity.type
_entity.pdbx_description
1 polymer ?
#
loop_
_entity_poly.entity_id
_entity_poly.type
_entity_poly.pdbx_seq_one_letter_code
_entity_poly.pdbx_strand_id
1 'polypeptide(L)'
;MNTDTIDIANNEVVYDSTSSDPPSSLDWRSKGAVTPVKDQGTCGCCWAFACVGAIEGIVQIKKGKLIRLSEQELLDCVPNAGCNGGTKTDGFKWVIGNKGVAREDDYPYTAKKDVCRSGQISNSANSNIDSYYLVERTDRGLLGVVAKQPLSISIYAKSPEFQLYIGLRCLPTSK
;
A
#
# COMPACT_ATOMS: atom_id res chain seq x y z
N MET A 1 7.10 1.11 -23.43
CA MET A 1 8.36 1.59 -22.84
C MET A 1 7.96 2.50 -21.68
N ASN A 2 8.47 2.25 -20.47
CA ASN A 2 8.24 3.14 -19.33
C ASN A 2 9.16 4.34 -19.47
N THR A 3 8.64 5.55 -19.39
CA THR A 3 9.44 6.78 -19.34
C THR A 3 9.32 7.33 -17.93
N ASP A 4 10.16 6.84 -17.02
CA ASP A 4 10.25 7.43 -15.70
C ASP A 4 10.68 8.91 -15.84
N THR A 5 9.96 9.82 -15.19
CA THR A 5 10.26 11.26 -15.20
C THR A 5 10.74 11.68 -13.82
N ILE A 6 11.65 12.65 -13.74
CA ILE A 6 12.09 13.22 -12.46
C ILE A 6 11.16 14.38 -12.11
N ASP A 7 10.48 14.32 -10.96
CA ASP A 7 9.84 15.49 -10.38
C ASP A 7 10.93 16.47 -9.93
N ILE A 8 11.10 17.53 -10.72
CA ILE A 8 12.14 18.55 -10.56
C ILE A 8 11.98 19.32 -9.23
N ALA A 9 10.79 19.30 -8.63
CA ALA A 9 10.54 19.97 -7.35
C ALA A 9 11.04 19.17 -6.14
N ASN A 10 11.07 17.83 -6.22
CA ASN A 10 11.35 16.95 -5.08
C ASN A 10 12.49 15.95 -5.32
N ASN A 11 13.09 15.95 -6.53
CA ASN A 11 14.12 15.00 -6.95
C ASN A 11 13.67 13.53 -6.79
N GLU A 12 12.39 13.26 -7.00
CA GLU A 12 11.78 11.93 -6.90
C GLU A 12 11.41 11.40 -8.29
N VAL A 13 11.56 10.09 -8.50
CA VAL A 13 11.22 9.44 -9.76
C VAL A 13 9.71 9.16 -9.80
N VAL A 14 9.03 9.78 -10.76
CA VAL A 14 7.61 9.65 -11.03
C VAL A 14 7.40 8.74 -12.23
N TYR A 15 6.54 7.75 -12.05
CA TYR A 15 6.13 6.83 -13.09
C TYR A 15 5.13 7.50 -14.05
N ASP A 16 5.51 7.63 -15.33
CA ASP A 16 4.60 8.00 -16.40
C ASP A 16 4.08 6.75 -17.14
N SER A 17 2.76 6.57 -17.11
CA SER A 17 2.04 5.42 -17.65
C SER A 17 1.36 5.73 -19.00
N THR A 18 2.05 6.37 -19.93
CA THR A 18 1.47 6.82 -21.22
C THR A 18 1.30 5.75 -22.30
N SER A 19 1.63 4.47 -22.06
CA SER A 19 1.82 3.49 -23.15
C SER A 19 0.70 2.46 -23.43
N SER A 20 -0.48 2.54 -22.80
CA SER A 20 -1.66 1.75 -23.21
C SER A 20 -2.92 2.20 -22.47
N ASP A 21 -4.06 2.25 -23.16
CA ASP A 21 -5.35 2.50 -22.49
C ASP A 21 -5.63 1.39 -21.46
N PRO A 22 -5.97 1.75 -20.21
CA PRO A 22 -6.32 0.79 -19.17
C PRO A 22 -7.60 0.04 -19.55
N PRO A 23 -7.81 -1.19 -19.05
CA PRO A 23 -9.07 -1.90 -19.24
C PRO A 23 -10.23 -1.07 -18.67
N SER A 24 -11.41 -1.16 -19.31
CA SER A 24 -12.63 -0.46 -18.87
C SER A 24 -13.10 -0.87 -17.47
N SER A 25 -12.71 -2.05 -17.00
CA SER A 25 -12.93 -2.52 -15.63
C SER A 25 -11.80 -3.44 -15.19
N LEU A 26 -11.34 -3.29 -13.95
CA LEU A 26 -10.35 -4.16 -13.33
C LEU A 26 -10.62 -4.29 -11.83
N ASP A 27 -10.58 -5.52 -11.33
CA ASP A 27 -10.66 -5.83 -9.90
C ASP A 27 -9.55 -6.79 -9.50
N TRP A 28 -8.53 -6.29 -8.81
CA TRP A 28 -7.40 -7.09 -8.34
C TRP A 28 -7.80 -8.19 -7.34
N ARG A 29 -8.95 -8.05 -6.65
CA ARG A 29 -9.48 -9.11 -5.76
C ARG A 29 -9.83 -10.35 -6.56
N SER A 30 -10.49 -10.17 -7.71
CA SER A 30 -10.83 -11.26 -8.64
C SER A 30 -9.60 -11.93 -9.27
N LYS A 31 -8.45 -11.25 -9.24
CA LYS A 31 -7.15 -11.77 -9.72
C LYS A 31 -6.33 -12.43 -8.60
N GLY A 32 -6.86 -12.49 -7.38
CA GLY A 32 -6.18 -13.05 -6.21
C GLY A 32 -5.03 -12.20 -5.67
N ALA A 33 -4.94 -10.92 -6.05
CA ALA A 33 -3.85 -10.01 -5.68
C ALA A 33 -4.20 -9.10 -4.48
N VAL A 34 -5.21 -9.47 -3.69
CA VAL A 34 -5.69 -8.69 -2.54
C VAL A 34 -6.03 -9.63 -1.40
N THR A 35 -5.46 -9.39 -0.22
CA THR A 35 -5.77 -10.13 1.01
C THR A 35 -7.14 -9.73 1.58
N PRO A 36 -7.70 -10.50 2.52
CA PRO A 36 -8.89 -10.07 3.25
C PRO A 36 -8.68 -8.71 3.93
N VAL A 37 -9.76 -7.95 4.07
CA VAL A 37 -9.74 -6.65 4.77
C VAL A 37 -9.17 -6.83 6.18
N LYS A 38 -8.29 -5.90 6.57
CA LYS A 38 -7.67 -5.82 7.90
C LYS A 38 -8.16 -4.57 8.63
N ASP A 39 -7.92 -4.49 9.94
CA ASP A 39 -8.36 -3.38 10.81
C ASP A 39 -7.16 -2.78 11.56
N GLN A 40 -6.94 -1.47 11.39
CA GLN A 40 -5.88 -0.72 12.09
C GLN A 40 -6.28 -0.26 13.50
N GLY A 41 -7.55 -0.44 13.88
CA GLY A 41 -8.10 0.04 15.13
C GLY A 41 -7.91 1.54 15.33
N THR A 42 -7.51 1.93 16.54
CA THR A 42 -7.32 3.33 16.94
C THR A 42 -5.92 3.87 16.61
N CYS A 43 -5.01 3.02 16.14
CA CYS A 43 -3.65 3.41 15.80
C CYS A 43 -3.64 4.10 14.42
N GLY A 44 -3.11 5.32 14.34
CA GLY A 44 -2.95 6.09 13.10
C GLY A 44 -1.83 5.56 12.18
N CYS A 45 -1.85 4.25 11.91
CA CYS A 45 -0.85 3.53 11.13
C CYS A 45 -1.35 3.12 9.74
N CYS A 46 -2.36 3.80 9.19
CA CYS A 46 -2.90 3.55 7.85
C CYS A 46 -1.81 3.55 6.75
N TRP A 47 -0.71 4.27 6.97
CA TRP A 47 0.46 4.29 6.10
C TRP A 47 1.12 2.90 5.99
N ALA A 48 1.17 2.13 7.08
CA ALA A 48 1.74 0.78 7.11
C ALA A 48 0.83 -0.21 6.39
N PHE A 49 -0.48 -0.18 6.67
CA PHE A 49 -1.49 -0.99 5.96
C PHE A 49 -1.49 -0.72 4.45
N ALA A 50 -1.43 0.56 4.06
CA ALA A 50 -1.38 0.93 2.65
C ALA A 50 -0.07 0.50 1.97
N CYS A 51 1.06 0.51 2.68
CA CYS A 51 2.33 0.02 2.17
C CYS A 51 2.31 -1.51 2.00
N VAL A 52 1.91 -2.23 3.05
CA VAL A 52 1.81 -3.69 3.05
C VAL A 52 0.86 -4.19 1.97
N GLY A 53 -0.36 -3.65 1.87
CA GLY A 53 -1.33 -4.10 0.86
C GLY A 53 -0.83 -3.95 -0.58
N ALA A 54 -0.05 -2.89 -0.88
CA ALA A 54 0.57 -2.72 -2.19
C ALA A 54 1.67 -3.78 -2.45
N ILE A 55 2.48 -4.10 -1.43
CA ILE A 55 3.51 -5.14 -1.51
C ILE A 55 2.88 -6.52 -1.70
N GLU A 56 1.86 -6.87 -0.90
CA GLU A 56 1.14 -8.14 -1.01
C GLU A 56 0.61 -8.34 -2.44
N GLY A 57 0.03 -7.29 -3.02
CA GLY A 57 -0.49 -7.31 -4.39
C GLY A 57 0.58 -7.51 -5.46
N ILE A 58 1.66 -6.72 -5.45
CA ILE A 58 2.72 -6.88 -6.45
C ILE A 58 3.49 -8.20 -6.30
N VAL A 59 3.66 -8.68 -5.06
CA VAL A 59 4.26 -10.00 -4.79
C VAL A 59 3.39 -11.11 -5.38
N GLN A 60 2.07 -11.04 -5.23
CA GLN A 60 1.20 -12.00 -5.88
C GLN A 60 1.33 -11.94 -7.41
N ILE A 61 1.32 -10.74 -7.99
CA ILE A 61 1.36 -10.57 -9.45
C ILE A 61 2.68 -11.09 -10.04
N LYS A 62 3.81 -10.83 -9.37
CA LYS A 62 5.14 -11.17 -9.89
C LYS A 62 5.60 -12.58 -9.51
N LYS A 63 5.21 -13.07 -8.34
CA LYS A 63 5.73 -14.31 -7.74
C LYS A 63 4.64 -15.38 -7.56
N GLY A 64 3.39 -15.09 -7.91
CA GLY A 64 2.28 -16.04 -7.95
C GLY A 64 1.71 -16.45 -6.59
N LYS A 65 2.21 -15.90 -5.49
CA LYS A 65 1.78 -16.26 -4.14
C LYS A 65 1.28 -15.05 -3.39
N LEU A 66 -0.01 -15.04 -3.06
CA LEU A 66 -0.56 -14.08 -2.11
C LEU A 66 -0.12 -14.47 -0.70
N ILE A 67 0.50 -13.54 0.01
CA ILE A 67 1.02 -13.73 1.37
C ILE A 67 0.48 -12.58 2.21
N ARG A 68 0.00 -12.90 3.41
CA ARG A 68 -0.36 -11.87 4.39
C ARG A 68 0.89 -11.44 5.15
N LEU A 69 1.30 -10.20 4.96
CA LEU A 69 2.50 -9.60 5.56
C LEU A 69 2.14 -8.76 6.78
N SER A 70 3.13 -8.53 7.63
CA SER A 70 2.96 -7.84 8.92
C SER A 70 3.00 -6.32 8.77
N GLU A 71 1.88 -5.66 9.06
CA GLU A 71 1.88 -4.21 9.30
C GLU A 71 2.60 -3.81 10.59
N GLN A 72 2.62 -4.71 11.58
CA GLN A 72 3.23 -4.47 12.88
C GLN A 72 4.73 -4.29 12.77
N GLU A 73 5.39 -5.08 11.91
CA GLU A 73 6.83 -4.94 11.71
C GLU A 73 7.19 -3.56 11.17
N LEU A 74 6.42 -3.04 10.20
CA LEU A 74 6.59 -1.66 9.72
C LEU A 74 6.32 -0.66 10.85
N LEU A 75 5.23 -0.84 11.61
CA LEU A 75 4.84 0.04 12.71
C LEU A 75 5.96 0.19 13.77
N ASP A 76 6.64 -0.92 14.09
CA ASP A 76 7.68 -0.97 15.09
C ASP A 76 9.03 -0.47 14.54
N CYS A 77 9.37 -0.86 13.31
CA CYS A 77 10.73 -0.76 12.78
C CYS A 77 10.98 0.46 11.87
N VAL A 78 9.95 1.07 11.28
CA VAL A 78 10.15 2.28 10.46
C VAL A 78 10.51 3.47 11.37
N PRO A 79 11.67 4.12 11.15
CA PRO A 79 12.08 5.26 11.96
C PRO A 79 11.10 6.43 11.84
N ASN A 80 10.90 7.17 12.93
CA ASN A 80 10.02 8.36 12.99
C ASN A 80 8.57 8.14 12.52
N ALA A 81 8.11 6.89 12.43
CA ALA A 81 6.74 6.52 12.13
C ALA A 81 6.10 5.77 13.31
N GLY A 82 4.77 5.65 13.35
CA GLY A 82 4.06 5.03 14.47
C GLY A 82 2.54 5.14 14.36
N CYS A 83 1.86 5.06 15.50
CA CYS A 83 0.43 5.33 15.60
C CYS A 83 0.06 6.81 15.46
N ASN A 84 1.04 7.71 15.47
CA ASN A 84 0.81 9.15 15.24
C ASN A 84 0.98 9.53 13.76
N GLY A 85 1.19 8.55 12.87
CA GLY A 85 1.40 8.77 11.45
C GLY A 85 2.73 8.20 10.95
N GLY A 86 2.97 8.43 9.67
CA GLY A 86 4.09 7.91 8.91
C GLY A 86 3.80 8.06 7.42
N THR A 87 4.79 7.77 6.57
CA THR A 87 4.62 7.85 5.13
C THR A 87 4.73 6.47 4.49
N LYS A 88 3.98 6.26 3.40
CA LYS A 88 4.05 5.02 2.61
C LYS A 88 5.45 4.86 1.98
N THR A 89 6.06 5.97 1.59
CA THR A 89 7.40 6.02 0.98
C THR A 89 8.48 5.58 1.95
N ASP A 90 8.45 6.02 3.22
CA ASP A 90 9.38 5.52 4.24
C ASP A 90 9.15 4.04 4.53
N GLY A 91 7.90 3.58 4.50
CA GLY A 91 7.57 2.15 4.55
C GLY A 91 8.24 1.36 3.42
N PHE A 92 8.05 1.77 2.15
CA PHE A 92 8.67 1.10 1.02
C PHE A 92 10.21 1.13 1.07
N LYS A 93 10.80 2.29 1.41
CA LYS A 93 12.26 2.43 1.62
C LYS A 93 12.77 1.44 2.67
N TRP A 94 12.06 1.36 3.80
CA TRP A 94 12.42 0.45 4.87
C TRP A 94 12.32 -1.01 4.42
N VAL A 95 11.26 -1.42 3.72
CA VAL A 95 11.12 -2.80 3.20
C VAL A 95 12.25 -3.17 2.25
N ILE A 96 12.67 -2.25 1.37
CA ILE A 96 13.82 -2.45 0.48
C ILE A 96 15.09 -2.69 1.30
N GLY A 97 15.38 -1.84 2.29
CA GLY A 97 16.53 -1.98 3.17
C GLY A 97 16.49 -3.23 4.06
N ASN A 98 15.30 -3.60 4.54
CA ASN A 98 15.03 -4.78 5.35
C ASN A 98 15.03 -6.07 4.52
N LYS A 99 15.03 -5.98 3.19
CA LYS A 99 14.95 -7.10 2.24
C LYS A 99 13.66 -7.92 2.41
N GLY A 100 12.54 -7.26 2.65
CA GLY A 100 11.23 -7.88 2.81
C GLY A 100 10.56 -7.54 4.14
N VAL A 101 9.51 -8.31 4.44
CA VAL A 101 8.63 -8.18 5.61
C VAL A 101 8.28 -9.58 6.12
N ALA A 102 8.18 -9.76 7.43
CA ALA A 102 7.65 -10.94 8.08
C ALA A 102 6.19 -11.21 7.68
N ARG A 103 5.75 -12.46 7.87
CA ARG A 103 4.33 -12.79 7.72
C ARG A 103 3.56 -12.25 8.91
N GLU A 104 2.28 -11.95 8.69
CA GLU A 104 1.39 -11.55 9.79
C GLU A 104 1.36 -12.60 10.91
N ASP A 105 1.37 -13.89 10.56
CA ASP A 105 1.33 -14.98 11.55
C ASP A 105 2.60 -15.03 12.43
N ASP A 106 3.73 -14.57 11.90
CA ASP A 106 5.03 -14.58 12.59
C ASP A 106 5.28 -13.28 13.37
N TYR A 107 4.69 -12.16 12.93
CA TYR A 107 4.74 -10.85 13.58
C TYR A 107 3.33 -10.24 13.65
N PRO A 108 2.48 -10.70 14.60
CA PRO A 108 1.07 -10.32 14.62
C PRO A 108 0.82 -8.85 14.96
N TYR A 109 -0.26 -8.30 14.40
CA TYR A 109 -0.71 -6.95 14.68
C TYR A 109 -1.26 -6.76 16.09
N THR A 110 -0.86 -5.66 16.73
CA THR A 110 -1.21 -5.32 18.13
C THR A 110 -1.76 -3.91 18.30
N ALA A 111 -1.93 -3.15 17.21
CA ALA A 111 -2.49 -1.78 17.21
C ALA A 111 -1.76 -0.78 18.13
N LYS A 112 -0.48 -1.01 18.42
CA LYS A 112 0.39 -0.09 19.15
C LYS A 112 1.82 -0.24 18.64
N LYS A 113 2.61 0.83 18.71
CA LYS A 113 4.04 0.73 18.43
C LYS A 113 4.75 0.04 19.59
N ASP A 114 5.60 -0.92 19.28
CA ASP A 114 6.42 -1.68 20.21
C ASP A 114 7.90 -1.68 19.77
N VAL A 115 8.73 -2.47 20.45
CA VAL A 115 10.14 -2.66 20.12
C VAL A 115 10.25 -3.36 18.77
N CYS A 116 11.07 -2.80 17.88
CA CYS A 116 11.39 -3.43 16.60
C CYS A 116 12.08 -4.78 16.80
N ARG A 117 11.51 -5.83 16.20
CA ARG A 117 12.05 -7.21 16.21
C ARG A 117 12.53 -7.70 14.84
N SER A 118 12.73 -6.79 13.89
CA SER A 118 13.38 -7.14 12.63
C SER A 118 14.75 -7.77 12.88
N GLY A 119 15.08 -8.80 12.10
CA GLY A 119 16.29 -9.62 12.27
C GLY A 119 16.18 -10.69 13.36
N GLN A 120 15.22 -10.56 14.29
CA GLN A 120 14.86 -11.64 15.22
C GLN A 120 13.77 -12.55 14.62
N ILE A 121 12.82 -11.94 13.90
CA ILE A 121 11.80 -12.64 13.12
C ILE A 121 12.23 -12.64 11.66
N SER A 122 12.16 -13.80 11.01
CA SER A 122 12.54 -13.93 9.60
C SER A 122 11.50 -13.29 8.69
N ASN A 123 11.96 -12.58 7.66
CA ASN A 123 11.09 -12.12 6.59
C ASN A 123 10.43 -13.30 5.87
N SER A 124 9.21 -13.11 5.40
CA SER A 124 8.57 -14.08 4.52
C SER A 124 9.40 -14.23 3.26
N ALA A 125 9.63 -15.48 2.83
CA ALA A 125 10.09 -15.76 1.48
C ALA A 125 9.18 -15.01 0.49
N ASN A 126 9.79 -14.33 -0.49
CA ASN A 126 9.11 -13.56 -1.53
C ASN A 126 8.46 -12.22 -1.13
N SER A 127 8.71 -11.67 0.06
CA SER A 127 8.18 -10.36 0.49
C SER A 127 8.99 -9.14 0.04
N ASN A 128 10.18 -9.33 -0.56
CA ASN A 128 11.03 -8.24 -1.01
C ASN A 128 10.47 -7.53 -2.26
N ILE A 129 10.69 -6.23 -2.31
CA ILE A 129 10.53 -5.37 -3.49
C ILE A 129 11.87 -4.70 -3.82
N ASP A 130 12.08 -4.35 -5.08
CA ASP A 130 13.36 -3.78 -5.53
C ASP A 130 13.36 -2.24 -5.52
N SER A 131 12.20 -1.63 -5.78
CA SER A 131 12.02 -0.18 -5.84
C SER A 131 10.57 0.23 -5.58
N TYR A 132 10.36 1.54 -5.41
CA TYR A 132 9.05 2.16 -5.45
C TYR A 132 9.13 3.44 -6.30
N TYR A 133 7.98 3.87 -6.83
CA TYR A 133 7.87 5.09 -7.63
C TYR A 133 6.70 5.91 -7.13
N LEU A 134 6.80 7.23 -7.26
CA LEU A 134 5.62 8.07 -7.15
C LEU A 134 4.81 8.00 -8.44
N VAL A 135 3.51 8.21 -8.32
CA VAL A 135 2.60 8.23 -9.46
C VAL A 135 2.22 9.67 -9.73
N GLU A 136 2.17 10.06 -11.00
CA GLU A 136 1.68 11.35 -11.42
C GLU A 136 0.26 11.57 -10.83
N ARG A 137 0.00 12.76 -10.29
CA ARG A 137 -1.26 13.07 -9.58
C ARG A 137 -2.39 13.43 -10.55
N THR A 138 -2.56 12.60 -11.58
CA THR A 138 -3.59 12.71 -12.61
C THR A 138 -4.41 11.43 -12.67
N ASP A 139 -5.67 11.51 -13.13
CA ASP A 139 -6.49 10.31 -13.32
C ASP A 139 -5.85 9.33 -14.31
N ARG A 140 -5.17 9.85 -15.34
CA ARG A 140 -4.45 9.03 -16.32
C ARG A 140 -3.27 8.29 -15.70
N GLY A 141 -2.43 8.99 -14.92
CA GLY A 141 -1.31 8.38 -14.20
C GLY A 141 -1.78 7.31 -13.21
N LEU A 142 -2.83 7.63 -12.45
CA LEU A 142 -3.45 6.69 -11.52
C LEU A 142 -3.98 5.44 -12.25
N LEU A 143 -4.78 5.63 -13.30
CA LEU A 143 -5.36 4.51 -14.05
C LEU A 143 -4.31 3.63 -14.71
N GLY A 144 -3.26 4.21 -15.29
CA GLY A 144 -2.22 3.42 -15.95
C GLY A 144 -1.35 2.62 -14.98
N VAL A 145 -1.27 3.00 -13.70
CA VAL A 145 -0.62 2.20 -12.65
C VAL A 145 -1.57 1.16 -12.06
N VAL A 146 -2.82 1.53 -11.75
CA VAL A 146 -3.83 0.61 -11.22
C VAL A 146 -4.11 -0.53 -12.20
N ALA A 147 -4.00 -0.28 -13.52
CA ALA A 147 -4.07 -1.30 -14.55
C ALA A 147 -3.00 -2.40 -14.43
N LYS A 148 -1.89 -2.13 -13.73
CA LYS A 148 -0.71 -3.01 -13.62
C LYS A 148 -0.56 -3.67 -12.26
N GLN A 149 -0.97 -3.00 -11.18
CA GLN A 149 -0.88 -3.52 -9.82
C GLN A 149 -1.73 -2.71 -8.82
N PRO A 150 -2.05 -3.24 -7.63
CA PRO A 150 -2.59 -2.45 -6.52
C PRO A 150 -1.68 -1.28 -6.15
N LEU A 151 -2.29 -0.11 -5.93
CA LEU A 151 -1.59 1.13 -5.62
C LEU A 151 -1.89 1.60 -4.20
N SER A 152 -0.87 2.13 -3.54
CA SER A 152 -0.96 2.79 -2.25
C SER A 152 -1.30 4.27 -2.42
N ILE A 153 -2.43 4.74 -1.84
CA ILE A 153 -2.89 6.14 -1.96
C ILE A 153 -3.19 6.76 -0.58
N SER A 154 -3.36 8.08 -0.56
CA SER A 154 -3.89 8.82 0.60
C SER A 154 -5.19 9.52 0.18
N ILE A 155 -6.19 9.51 1.06
CA ILE A 155 -7.46 10.20 0.88
C ILE A 155 -7.84 10.96 2.16
N TYR A 156 -8.68 11.98 2.03
CA TYR A 156 -9.27 12.65 3.19
C TYR A 156 -10.48 11.85 3.69
N ALA A 157 -10.36 11.27 4.88
CA ALA A 157 -11.34 10.33 5.45
C ALA A 157 -12.02 10.83 6.74
N LYS A 158 -11.95 12.14 7.03
CA LYS A 158 -12.50 12.71 8.27
C LYS A 158 -13.94 13.20 8.15
N SER A 159 -14.53 13.18 6.96
CA SER A 159 -15.91 13.65 6.78
C SER A 159 -16.91 12.62 7.34
N PRO A 160 -18.07 13.06 7.88
CA PRO A 160 -19.11 12.15 8.35
C PRO A 160 -19.60 11.18 7.27
N GLU A 161 -19.68 11.64 6.01
CA GLU A 161 -20.11 10.82 4.87
C GLU A 161 -19.16 9.65 4.64
N PHE A 162 -17.86 9.87 4.82
CA PHE A 162 -16.87 8.81 4.71
C PHE A 162 -16.93 7.86 5.90
N GLN A 163 -17.04 8.39 7.12
CA GLN A 163 -17.08 7.58 8.35
C GLN A 163 -18.33 6.71 8.47
N LEU A 164 -19.47 7.17 7.94
CA LEU A 164 -20.76 6.47 7.97
C LEU A 164 -21.07 5.74 6.66
N TYR A 165 -20.08 5.61 5.76
CA TYR A 165 -20.26 4.90 4.51
C TYR A 165 -20.60 3.42 4.74
N ILE A 166 -21.77 3.00 4.27
CA ILE A 166 -22.28 1.61 4.36
C ILE A 166 -22.53 0.99 2.97
N GLY A 167 -21.95 1.58 1.92
CA GLY A 167 -22.27 1.27 0.52
C GLY A 167 -23.12 2.35 -0.14
N LEU A 168 -23.32 2.24 -1.46
CA LEU A 168 -24.27 3.10 -2.18
C LEU A 168 -25.68 2.81 -1.66
N ARG A 169 -26.19 3.66 -0.75
CA ARG A 169 -27.62 4.00 -0.84
C ARG A 169 -27.73 4.91 -2.05
N CYS A 170 -28.44 4.47 -3.08
CA CYS A 170 -29.09 5.42 -3.98
C CYS A 170 -30.01 6.28 -3.10
N LEU A 171 -29.49 7.40 -2.57
CA LEU A 171 -30.35 8.44 -2.06
C LEU A 171 -31.12 8.95 -3.28
N PRO A 172 -32.45 8.86 -3.30
CA PRO A 172 -33.21 9.46 -4.39
C PRO A 172 -32.84 10.94 -4.42
N THR A 173 -32.31 11.39 -5.55
CA THR A 173 -32.14 12.80 -5.81
C THR A 173 -33.51 13.45 -5.71
N SER A 174 -33.72 14.28 -4.70
CA SER A 174 -34.89 15.16 -4.66
C SER A 174 -34.81 16.08 -5.87
N LYS A 175 -35.85 16.00 -6.70
CA LYS A 175 -36.11 16.91 -7.82
C LYS A 175 -36.19 18.36 -7.36
#